data_AF-A0A0Q3U3N9-F1
#
_entry.id   AF-A0A0Q3U3N9-F1
#
_cell.length_a   1.000
_cell.length_b   1.000
_cell.length_c   1.000
_cell.angle_alpha   90.00
_cell.angle_beta   90.00
_cell.angle_gamma   90.00
#
_symmetry.space_group_name_H-M   'P 1'
#
loop_
_entity.id
_entity.type
_entity.pdbx_description
1 polymer ?
#
loop_
_entity_poly.entity_id
_entity_poly.type
_entity_poly.pdbx_seq_one_letter_code
_entity_poly.pdbx_strand_id
1 'polypeptide(L)' 'MSNRGWKSQQPRQLKKIAYALTEWKLKSVVEAHEERGWVQASEFKKHGYGLGCLMIWGKDREVGI' A
#
# COMPACT_ATOMS: atom_id res chain seq x y z
N MET A 1 -14.60 19.47 25.55
CA MET A 1 -13.50 19.35 24.55
C MET A 1 -12.93 17.95 24.66
N SER A 2 -13.12 17.09 23.67
CA SER A 2 -12.65 15.71 23.73
C SER A 2 -11.13 15.67 23.58
N ASN A 3 -10.46 15.20 24.64
CA ASN A 3 -9.02 15.04 24.71
C ASN A 3 -8.59 13.93 23.76
N ARG A 4 -8.28 14.27 22.49
CA ARG A 4 -7.85 13.31 21.47
C ARG A 4 -6.41 12.88 21.76
N GLY A 5 -6.25 11.89 22.63
CA GLY A 5 -4.97 11.24 22.90
C GLY A 5 -4.43 10.50 21.68
N TRP A 6 -3.14 10.16 21.70
CA TRP A 6 -2.42 9.46 20.62
C TRP A 6 -3.13 8.19 20.10
N LYS A 7 -3.94 7.53 20.94
CA LYS A 7 -4.79 6.38 20.55
C LYS A 7 -5.84 6.69 19.47
N SER A 8 -6.19 7.97 19.28
CA SER A 8 -7.15 8.41 18.25
C SER A 8 -6.51 8.62 16.86
N GLN A 9 -5.18 8.49 16.74
CA GLN A 9 -4.46 8.54 15.47
C GLN A 9 -4.45 7.15 14.80
N GLN A 10 -5.62 6.58 14.51
CA GLN A 10 -5.65 5.44 13.60
C GLN A 10 -5.51 5.94 12.16
N PRO A 11 -4.54 5.45 11.38
CA PRO A 11 -4.45 5.81 9.98
C PRO A 11 -5.75 5.36 9.29
N ARG A 12 -6.47 6.32 8.70
CA ARG A 12 -7.74 6.07 7.98
C ARG A 12 -7.58 5.08 6.83
N GLN A 13 -6.36 4.98 6.31
CA GLN A 13 -6.03 4.16 5.14
C GLN A 13 -5.14 2.99 5.52
N LEU A 14 -5.59 1.78 5.18
CA LEU A 14 -4.74 0.58 5.26
C LEU A 14 -3.69 0.64 4.15
N LYS A 15 -2.43 0.43 4.54
CA LYS A 15 -1.27 0.45 3.65
C LYS A 15 -0.49 -0.85 3.83
N LYS A 16 0.05 -1.38 2.74
CA LYS A 16 1.01 -2.50 2.78
C LYS A 16 2.07 -2.35 1.70
N ILE A 17 3.16 -3.08 1.85
CA ILE A 17 4.16 -3.23 0.80
C ILE A 17 3.96 -4.58 0.14
N ALA A 18 3.73 -4.60 -1.16
CA ALA A 18 3.87 -5.81 -1.96
C ALA A 18 5.35 -5.97 -2.32
N TYR A 19 5.88 -7.19 -2.20
CA TYR A 19 7.29 -7.49 -2.42
C TYR A 19 7.47 -8.79 -3.20
N ALA A 20 8.44 -8.80 -4.11
CA ALA A 20 8.93 -10.02 -4.76
C ALA A 20 10.39 -9.86 -5.21
N LEU A 21 11.07 -10.98 -5.46
CA LEU A 21 12.46 -11.00 -5.90
C LEU A 21 12.63 -10.54 -7.36
N THR A 22 11.61 -10.70 -8.19
CA THR A 22 11.63 -10.33 -9.62
C THR A 22 10.45 -9.45 -9.95
N GLU A 23 10.61 -8.62 -11.00
CA GLU A 23 9.57 -7.69 -11.43
C GLU A 23 8.30 -8.42 -11.88
N TRP A 24 8.44 -9.50 -12.67
CA TRP A 24 7.31 -10.31 -13.11
C TRP A 24 6.51 -10.88 -11.95
N LYS A 25 7.18 -11.40 -10.91
CA LYS A 25 6.48 -11.94 -9.75
C LYS A 25 5.81 -10.84 -8.95
N LEU A 26 6.42 -9.65 -8.86
CA LEU A 26 5.80 -8.49 -8.22
C LEU A 26 4.53 -8.06 -8.94
N LYS A 27 4.52 -8.05 -10.29
CA LYS A 27 3.32 -7.78 -11.09
C LYS A 27 2.19 -8.74 -10.75
N SER A 28 2.44 -10.05 -10.77
CA SER A 28 1.41 -11.04 -10.42
C SER A 28 0.91 -10.90 -8.97
N VAL A 29 1.80 -10.53 -8.04
CA VAL A 29 1.41 -10.26 -6.64
C VAL A 29 0.53 -9.02 -6.57
N VAL A 30 0.85 -7.95 -7.30
CA VAL A 30 0.03 -6.73 -7.37
C VAL A 30 -1.34 -7.04 -7.96
N GLU A 31 -1.41 -7.70 -9.11
CA GLU A 31 -2.67 -8.10 -9.77
C GLU A 31 -3.56 -8.89 -8.81
N ALA A 32 -3.03 -9.93 -8.16
CA ALA A 32 -3.78 -10.73 -7.20
C ALA A 32 -4.27 -9.92 -5.99
N HIS A 33 -3.63 -8.80 -5.66
CA HIS A 33 -4.08 -7.92 -4.60
C HIS A 33 -5.09 -6.89 -5.09
N GLU A 34 -4.97 -6.43 -6.33
CA GLU A 34 -5.95 -5.57 -6.99
C GLU A 34 -7.30 -6.27 -7.14
N GLU A 35 -7.31 -7.55 -7.49
CA GLU A 35 -8.51 -8.41 -7.47
C GLU A 35 -9.20 -8.46 -6.10
N ARG A 36 -8.43 -8.28 -5.02
CA ARG A 36 -8.91 -8.24 -3.64
C ARG A 36 -9.29 -6.83 -3.17
N GLY A 37 -9.18 -5.81 -4.01
CA GLY A 37 -9.52 -4.42 -3.66
C GLY A 37 -8.37 -3.56 -3.15
N TRP A 38 -7.12 -4.02 -3.27
CA TRP A 38 -5.96 -3.14 -3.08
C TRP A 38 -5.72 -2.30 -4.34
N VAL A 39 -5.00 -1.19 -4.19
CA VAL A 39 -4.62 -0.31 -5.30
C VAL A 39 -3.13 -0.01 -5.18
N GLN A 40 -2.40 -0.11 -6.28
CA GLN A 40 -1.01 0.33 -6.34
C GLN A 40 -0.92 1.85 -6.13
N ALA A 41 -0.13 2.28 -5.15
CA ALA A 41 0.02 3.69 -4.76
C ALA A 41 1.43 4.24 -5.03
N SER A 42 2.39 3.40 -5.42
CA SER A 42 3.72 3.84 -5.83
C SER A 42 4.25 2.99 -6.98
N GLU A 43 5.25 3.51 -7.68
CA GLU A 43 6.05 2.72 -8.62
C GLU A 43 6.81 1.59 -7.92
N PHE A 44 7.30 0.64 -8.72
CA PHE A 44 8.13 -0.46 -8.25
C PHE A 44 9.54 0.06 -8.00
N LYS A 45 10.05 -0.17 -6.79
CA LYS A 45 11.41 0.25 -6.41
C LYS A 45 12.16 -0.87 -5.73
N LYS A 46 13.48 -0.79 -5.75
CA LYS A 46 14.34 -1.71 -5.00
C LYS A 46 13.96 -1.67 -3.52
N HIS A 47 13.69 -2.84 -2.96
CA HIS A 47 13.34 -3.02 -1.56
C HIS A 47 14.07 -4.25 -1.04
N GLY A 48 15.09 -4.06 -0.20
CA GLY A 48 15.97 -5.18 0.21
C GLY A 48 16.64 -5.87 -0.99
N TYR A 49 16.45 -7.18 -1.09
CA TYR A 49 17.02 -8.04 -2.15
C TYR A 49 16.15 -8.14 -3.42
N GLY A 50 15.02 -7.45 -3.47
CA GLY A 50 14.08 -7.52 -4.58
C GLY A 50 13.45 -6.17 -4.89
N LEU A 51 12.21 -6.22 -5.35
CA LEU A 51 11.39 -5.06 -5.69
C LEU A 51 10.17 -5.02 -4.78
N GLY A 52 9.71 -3.81 -4.46
CA GLY A 52 8.43 -3.63 -3.79
C GLY A 52 7.71 -2.37 -4.22
N CYS A 53 6.41 -2.34 -3.95
CA CYS A 53 5.55 -1.18 -4.18
C CYS A 53 4.60 -0.98 -2.99
N LEU A 54 4.24 0.28 -2.74
CA LEU A 54 3.20 0.62 -1.78
C LEU A 54 1.84 0.29 -2.39
N MET A 55 1.01 -0.42 -1.65
CA MET A 55 -0.40 -0.64 -1.95
C MET A 55 -1.28 -0.09 -0.83
N ILE A 56 -2.47 0.37 -1.20
CA ILE A 56 -3.48 0.89 -0.27
C ILE A 56 -4.81 0.17 -0.46
N TRP A 57 -5.60 0.01 0.59
CA TRP A 57 -6.89 -0.70 0.51
C TRP A 57 -8.02 0.22 0.03
N GLY A 58 -8.60 -0.06 -1.14
CA GLY A 58 -9.68 0.75 -1.70
C GLY A 58 -9.25 2.18 -2.03
N LYS A 59 -10.06 2.86 -2.86
CA LYS A 59 -9.87 4.29 -3.13
C LYS A 59 -10.30 5.09 -1.90
N ASP A 60 -9.34 5.57 -1.12
CA ASP A 60 -9.40 6.99 -0.76
C ASP A 60 -8.67 7.75 -1.86
N ARG A 61 -9.46 8.21 -2.82
CA ARG A 61 -9.07 9.21 -3.82
C ARG A 61 -8.95 10.58 -3.12
N GLU A 62 -8.31 10.64 -1.95
CA GLU A 62 -8.12 11.85 -1.13
C GLU A 62 -6.75 11.84 -0.44
N VAL A 63 -5.71 11.51 -1.20
CA VAL A 63 -4.38 12.05 -0.89
C VAL A 63 -3.96 12.88 -2.08
N GLY A 64 -4.61 14.04 -2.19
CA GLY A 64 -4.00 15.18 -2.83
C GLY A 64 -2.74 15.51 -2.05
N ILE A 65 -1.59 15.25 -2.68
CA ILE A 65 -0.36 15.97 -2.36
C ILE A 65 -0.46 17.31 -3.09
#